data_AF-A0AAW0CQE9-F1
#
_entry.id   AF-A0AAW0CQE9-F1
#
_cell.length_a   1.000
_cell.length_b   1.000
_cell.length_c   1.000
_cell.angle_alpha   90.00
_cell.angle_beta   90.00
_cell.angle_gamma   90.00
#
_symmetry.space_group_name_H-M   'P 1'
#
loop_
_entity.id
_entity.type
_entity.pdbx_description
1 polymer ?
#
loop_
_entity_poly.entity_id
_entity_poly.type
_entity_poly.pdbx_seq_one_letter_code
_entity_poly.pdbx_strand_id
1 'polypeptide(L)'
;WSAESQEDFGQDLYRLFVACGWSCNAVENPQFRLFLQKYLPSATLPSRRTLSGRILDKESDKVIQRTRLEMEGKLATYTEDGWANVAKTHLNTSLLSVE
;
A
#
# COMPACT_ATOMS: atom_id res chain seq x y z
N TRP A 1 -21.21 -9.31 7.48
CA TRP A 1 -20.33 -8.78 6.42
C TRP A 1 -20.47 -9.67 5.22
N SER A 2 -20.81 -9.11 4.05
CA SER A 2 -20.68 -9.85 2.79
C SER A 2 -19.19 -10.03 2.47
N ALA A 3 -18.88 -10.95 1.56
CA ALA A 3 -17.50 -11.12 1.08
C ALA A 3 -16.95 -9.82 0.46
N GLU A 4 -17.81 -9.09 -0.27
CA GLU A 4 -17.50 -7.78 -0.87
C GLU A 4 -17.17 -6.73 0.20
N SER A 5 -18.04 -6.53 1.20
CA SER A 5 -17.78 -5.56 2.27
C SER A 5 -16.51 -5.89 3.07
N GLN A 6 -16.19 -7.18 3.21
CA GLN A 6 -15.00 -7.65 3.89
C GLN A 6 -13.72 -7.38 3.07
N GLU A 7 -13.82 -7.47 1.75
CA GLU A 7 -12.74 -7.12 0.83
C GLU A 7 -12.50 -5.61 0.79
N ASP A 8 -13.58 -4.81 0.71
CA ASP A 8 -13.50 -3.35 0.74
C ASP A 8 -12.87 -2.84 2.03
N PHE A 9 -13.29 -3.39 3.18
CA PHE A 9 -12.67 -3.08 4.46
C PHE A 9 -11.16 -3.33 4.46
N GLY A 10 -10.70 -4.43 3.87
CA GLY A 10 -9.28 -4.73 3.78
C GLY A 10 -8.51 -3.71 2.94
N GLN A 11 -9.08 -3.29 1.80
CA GLN A 11 -8.48 -2.27 0.93
C GLN A 11 -8.45 -0.90 1.60
N ASP A 12 -9.55 -0.48 2.24
CA ASP A 12 -9.63 0.80 2.92
C ASP A 12 -8.72 0.86 4.15
N LEU A 13 -8.60 -0.25 4.88
CA LEU A 13 -7.64 -0.38 5.96
C LEU A 13 -6.19 -0.22 5.46
N TYR A 14 -5.87 -0.83 4.32
CA TYR A 14 -4.55 -0.66 3.70
C TYR A 14 -4.29 0.79 3.29
N ARG A 15 -5.27 1.46 2.65
CA ARG A 15 -5.16 2.88 2.29
C ARG A 15 -4.96 3.78 3.52
N LEU A 16 -5.67 3.51 4.62
CA LEU A 16 -5.48 4.20 5.89
C LEU A 16 -4.04 4.03 6.40
N PHE A 17 -3.49 2.81 6.35
CA PHE A 17 -2.12 2.55 6.79
C PHE A 17 -1.11 3.35 5.95
N VAL A 18 -1.28 3.37 4.63
CA VAL A 18 -0.42 4.17 3.73
C VAL A 18 -0.54 5.66 4.05
N ALA A 19 -1.76 6.19 4.20
CA ALA A 19 -2.01 7.60 4.49
C ALA A 19 -1.42 8.04 5.84
N CYS A 20 -1.39 7.16 6.84
CA CYS A 20 -0.82 7.43 8.16
C CYS A 20 0.66 7.04 8.31
N GLY A 21 1.31 6.51 7.25
CA GLY A 21 2.68 6.00 7.34
C GLY A 21 2.84 4.81 8.30
N TRP A 22 1.77 4.05 8.54
CA TRP A 22 1.78 2.92 9.46
C TRP A 22 2.36 1.66 8.83
N SER A 23 3.21 0.98 9.59
CA SER A 23 3.70 -0.35 9.19
C SER A 23 2.54 -1.34 9.14
N CYS A 24 2.51 -2.20 8.12
CA CYS A 24 1.58 -3.35 8.06
C CYS A 24 1.70 -4.29 9.27
N ASN A 25 2.81 -4.25 10.03
CA ASN A 25 2.92 -4.96 11.32
C ASN A 25 1.87 -4.50 12.35
N ALA A 26 1.40 -3.25 12.27
CA ALA A 26 0.47 -2.68 13.24
C ALA A 26 -0.88 -3.42 13.29
N VAL A 27 -1.29 -4.07 12.19
CA VAL A 27 -2.54 -4.84 12.12
C VAL A 27 -2.53 -6.07 13.06
N GLU A 28 -1.34 -6.55 13.43
CA GLU A 28 -1.16 -7.69 14.33
C GLU A 28 -0.83 -7.28 15.76
N ASN A 29 -0.72 -5.96 16.02
CA ASN A 29 -0.53 -5.46 17.38
C ASN A 29 -1.75 -5.83 18.25
N PRO A 30 -1.56 -6.39 19.46
CA PRO A 30 -2.67 -6.78 20.32
C PRO A 30 -3.64 -5.65 20.65
N GLN A 31 -3.14 -4.44 20.91
CA GLN A 31 -3.98 -3.28 21.24
C GLN A 31 -4.81 -2.82 20.03
N PHE A 32 -4.24 -2.89 18.83
CA PHE A 32 -4.97 -2.59 17.60
C PHE A 32 -6.12 -3.58 17.37
N ARG A 33 -5.86 -4.88 17.60
CA ARG A 33 -6.89 -5.92 17.53
C ARG A 33 -7.98 -5.74 18.57
N LEU A 34 -7.62 -5.42 19.81
CA LEU A 34 -8.60 -5.14 20.88
C LEU A 34 -9.47 -3.92 20.52
N PHE A 35 -8.87 -2.87 19.97
CA PHE A 35 -9.60 -1.70 19.51
C PHE A 35 -10.61 -2.06 18.42
N LEU A 36 -10.17 -2.77 17.37
CA LEU A 36 -11.07 -3.15 16.28
C LEU A 36 -12.12 -4.17 16.71
N GLN A 37 -11.79 -5.12 17.60
CA GLN A 37 -12.77 -6.04 18.14
C GLN A 37 -13.85 -5.32 18.97
N LYS A 38 -13.49 -4.24 19.68
CA LYS A 38 -14.45 -3.44 20.47
C LYS A 38 -15.41 -2.65 19.58
N TYR A 39 -14.90 -1.99 18.54
CA TYR A 39 -15.70 -1.06 17.72
C TYR A 39 -16.25 -1.68 16.43
N LEU A 40 -15.65 -2.77 15.94
CA LEU A 40 -16.00 -3.48 14.71
C LEU A 40 -15.90 -5.02 14.91
N PRO A 41 -16.66 -5.61 15.85
CA PRO A 41 -16.50 -7.01 16.27
C PRO A 41 -16.75 -8.03 15.16
N SER A 42 -17.60 -7.69 14.18
CA SER A 42 -17.96 -8.61 13.09
C SER A 42 -17.02 -8.52 11.88
N ALA A 43 -16.07 -7.59 11.89
CA ALA A 43 -15.10 -7.43 10.81
C ALA A 43 -13.93 -8.41 11.01
N THR A 44 -13.58 -9.15 9.95
CA THR A 44 -12.39 -10.00 9.98
C THR A 44 -11.17 -9.16 9.64
N LEU A 45 -10.17 -9.18 10.52
CA LEU A 45 -8.96 -8.40 10.27
C LEU A 45 -8.03 -9.15 9.31
N PRO A 46 -7.57 -8.53 8.21
CA PRO A 46 -6.52 -9.11 7.38
C PRO A 46 -5.23 -9.29 8.18
N SER A 47 -4.51 -10.39 7.92
CA SER A 47 -3.17 -10.58 8.46
C SER A 47 -2.20 -9.55 7.87
N ARG A 48 -1.06 -9.33 8.53
CA ARG A 48 0.02 -8.51 7.97
C ARG A 48 0.41 -9.00 6.58
N ARG A 49 0.54 -10.32 6.40
CA ARG A 49 0.94 -10.93 5.12
C ARG A 49 -0.09 -10.66 4.01
N THR A 50 -1.37 -10.60 4.38
CA THR A 50 -2.44 -10.25 3.45
C THR A 50 -2.39 -8.77 3.08
N LEU A 51 -2.14 -7.88 4.06
CA LEU A 51 -1.99 -6.43 3.86
C LEU A 51 -0.79 -6.13 2.94
N SER A 52 0.40 -6.62 3.31
CA SER A 52 1.67 -6.35 2.63
C SER A 52 1.94 -7.28 1.45
N GLY A 53 0.93 -7.99 0.97
CA GLY A 53 1.00 -8.90 -0.16
C GLY A 53 -0.18 -8.65 -1.07
N ARG A 54 -1.13 -9.58 -1.10
CA ARG A 54 -2.30 -9.53 -2.00
C ARG A 54 -3.01 -8.17 -2.06
N ILE A 55 -3.21 -7.48 -0.93
CA ILE A 55 -3.87 -6.17 -0.92
C ILE A 55 -2.96 -5.08 -1.50
N LEU A 56 -1.70 -5.02 -1.06
CA LEU A 56 -0.67 -4.15 -1.65
C LEU A 56 -0.57 -4.35 -3.18
N ASP A 57 -0.47 -5.59 -3.65
CA ASP A 57 -0.35 -5.90 -5.07
C ASP A 57 -1.54 -5.34 -5.85
N LYS A 58 -2.76 -5.61 -5.37
CA LYS A 58 -4.01 -5.12 -5.98
C LYS A 58 -4.09 -3.59 -6.00
N GLU A 59 -3.71 -2.91 -4.92
CA GLU A 59 -3.74 -1.43 -4.87
C GLU A 59 -2.62 -0.82 -5.72
N SER A 60 -1.44 -1.44 -5.75
CA SER A 60 -0.32 -1.04 -6.61
C SER A 60 -0.69 -1.14 -8.08
N ASP A 61 -1.31 -2.25 -8.50
CA ASP A 61 -1.77 -2.44 -9.87
C ASP A 61 -2.76 -1.33 -10.28
N LYS A 62 -3.72 -0.97 -9.41
CA LYS A 62 -4.65 0.13 -9.68
C LYS A 62 -3.93 1.46 -9.89
N VAL A 63 -2.94 1.77 -9.05
CA VAL A 63 -2.15 3.00 -9.17
C VAL A 63 -1.34 2.97 -10.47
N ILE A 64 -0.65 1.88 -10.77
CA ILE A 64 0.13 1.72 -12.01
C ILE A 64 -0.76 1.90 -13.25
N GLN A 65 -1.93 1.26 -13.29
CA GLN A 65 -2.83 1.41 -14.44
C GLN A 65 -3.33 2.85 -14.58
N ARG A 66 -3.70 3.50 -13.48
CA ARG A 66 -4.11 4.91 -13.50
C ARG A 66 -2.98 5.81 -14.00
N THR A 67 -1.77 5.65 -13.46
CA THR A 67 -0.60 6.41 -13.86
C THR A 67 -0.29 6.22 -15.34
N ARG A 68 -0.40 4.99 -15.88
CA ARG A 68 -0.23 4.74 -17.32
C ARG A 68 -1.23 5.52 -18.17
N LEU A 69 -2.51 5.50 -17.80
CA LEU A 69 -3.56 6.26 -18.49
C LEU A 69 -3.30 7.77 -18.43
N GLU A 70 -2.85 8.26 -17.27
CA GLU A 70 -2.53 9.69 -17.09
C GLU A 70 -1.29 10.12 -17.87
N MET A 71 -0.40 9.20 -18.23
CA MET A 71 0.82 9.43 -19.00
C MET A 71 0.66 9.32 -20.51
N GLU A 72 -0.41 8.68 -20.99
CA GLU A 72 -0.56 8.35 -22.39
C GLU A 72 -0.57 9.61 -23.28
N GLY A 73 0.32 9.64 -24.27
CA GLY A 73 0.46 10.77 -25.20
C GLY A 73 1.15 12.02 -24.64
N LYS A 74 1.67 11.98 -23.41
CA LYS A 74 2.36 13.12 -22.77
C LYS A 74 3.87 13.02 -22.86
N LEU A 75 4.54 14.17 -22.76
CA LEU A 75 5.99 14.24 -22.65
C LEU A 75 6.38 13.90 -21.20
N ALA A 76 7.26 12.91 -21.03
CA ALA A 76 7.74 12.50 -19.71
C ALA A 76 9.26 12.63 -19.62
N THR A 77 9.73 13.18 -18.50
CA THR A 77 11.14 13.23 -18.11
C THR A 77 11.40 12.15 -17.06
N TYR A 78 12.32 11.23 -17.36
CA TYR A 78 12.81 10.21 -16.43
C TYR A 78 14.11 10.69 -15.78
N THR A 79 14.14 10.66 -14.44
CA THR A 79 15.33 10.94 -13.65
C THR A 79 15.67 9.73 -12.81
N GLU A 80 16.93 9.33 -12.76
CA GLU A 80 17.43 8.26 -11.90
C GLU A 80 18.51 8.79 -10.99
N ASP A 81 18.41 8.44 -9.71
CA ASP A 81 19.42 8.71 -8.69
C ASP A 81 19.85 7.39 -8.05
N GLY A 82 21.15 7.17 -7.95
CA GLY A 82 21.76 5.94 -7.49
C GLY A 82 22.80 6.20 -6.40
N TRP A 83 22.63 5.57 -5.24
CA TRP A 83 23.60 5.65 -4.14
C TRP A 83 23.90 4.28 -3.54
N ALA A 84 25.06 4.14 -2.89
CA ALA A 84 25.38 2.96 -2.10
C ALA A 84 25.10 3.24 -0.62
N ASN A 85 24.41 2.33 0.07
CA ASN A 85 24.25 2.44 1.53
C ASN A 85 25.56 2.08 2.26
N VAL A 86 25.58 2.23 3.59
CA VAL A 86 26.74 1.90 4.45
C VAL A 86 27.20 0.44 4.27
N ALA A 87 26.28 -0.47 3.93
CA ALA A 87 26.57 -1.88 3.66
C ALA A 87 26.97 -2.16 2.20
N LYS A 88 27.24 -1.12 1.39
CA LYS A 88 27.56 -1.20 -0.05
C LYS A 88 26.46 -1.84 -0.90
N THR A 89 25.22 -1.84 -0.43
CA THR A 89 24.05 -2.18 -1.24
C THR A 89 23.70 -0.99 -2.10
N HIS A 90 23.58 -1.21 -3.41
CA HIS A 90 23.13 -0.20 -4.35
C HIS A 90 21.62 0.04 -4.19
N LEU A 91 21.25 1.30 -4.09
CA LEU A 91 19.88 1.80 -4.05
C LEU A 91 19.70 2.70 -5.25
N ASN A 92 18.75 2.35 -6.11
CA ASN A 92 18.36 3.16 -7.25
C ASN A 92 16.94 3.67 -7.00
N THR A 93 16.76 4.96 -7.22
CA THR A 93 15.45 5.60 -7.24
C THR A 93 15.22 6.20 -8.61
N SER A 94 14.00 6.00 -9.11
CA SER A 94 13.55 6.54 -10.38
C SER A 94 12.37 7.47 -10.12
N LEU A 95 12.39 8.63 -10.76
CA LEU A 95 11.29 9.58 -10.80
C LEU A 95 10.87 9.81 -12.24
N LEU A 96 9.57 9.87 -12.47
CA LEU A 96 9.00 10.24 -13.75
C LEU A 96 8.14 11.48 -13.57
N SER A 97 8.49 12.55 -14.29
CA SER A 97 7.74 13.82 -14.33
C SER A 97 7.07 13.95 -15.69
N VAL A 98 5.78 14.29 -15.73
CA VAL A 98 4.96 14.26 -16.95
C VAL A 98 4.31 15.65 -17.13
N GLU A 99 4.41 16.22 -18.34
CA GLU A 99 3.82 17.52 -18.71
C GLU A 99 2.45 17.36 -19.39
#